data_AF-A0A3M2UYY0-F1
#
_entry.id   AF-A0A3M2UYY0-F1
#
_cell.length_a   1.000
_cell.length_b   1.000
_cell.length_c   1.000
_cell.angle_alpha   90.00
_cell.angle_beta   90.00
_cell.angle_gamma   90.00
#
_symmetry.space_group_name_H-M   'P 1'
#
loop_
_entity.id
_entity.type
_entity.pdbx_description
1 polymer ?
#
loop_
_entity_poly.entity_id
_entity_poly.type
_entity_poly.pdbx_seq_one_letter_code
_entity_poly.pdbx_strand_id
1 'polypeptide(L)'
;GRRLAADPPESHHNVVVMLDAHCTFERYVGQGLDIYWGAYLGTADELLVAGRLDEVCEQIKQLRTEARSRKGWIMDTYLLRKPVQASG
;
A
#
# COMPACT_ATOMS: atom_id res chain seq x y z
N GLY A 1 0.20 18.36 1.22
CA GLY A 1 1.28 17.68 1.97
C GLY A 1 2.63 18.33 1.73
N ARG A 2 3.04 19.27 2.59
CA ARG A 2 4.39 19.89 2.56
C ARG A 2 5.17 19.73 3.87
N ARG A 3 4.70 18.83 4.77
CA ARG A 3 5.27 18.64 6.11
C ARG A 3 5.97 17.30 6.33
N LEU A 4 6.12 16.48 5.29
CA LEU A 4 6.92 15.24 5.36
C LEU A 4 8.43 15.50 5.46
N ALA A 5 8.91 16.71 5.16
CA ALA A 5 10.33 17.04 5.21
C ALA A 5 10.84 17.48 6.60
N ALA A 6 9.93 17.73 7.55
CA ALA A 6 10.27 18.34 8.85
C ALA A 6 10.24 17.35 10.02
N ASP A 7 9.68 16.15 9.84
CA ASP A 7 9.52 15.18 10.91
C ASP A 7 10.55 14.03 10.79
N PRO A 8 11.18 13.60 11.90
CA PRO A 8 12.08 12.47 11.89
C PRO A 8 11.33 11.19 11.44
N PRO A 9 11.98 10.28 10.67
CA PRO A 9 11.34 9.09 10.10
C PRO A 9 10.63 8.20 11.13
N GLU A 10 11.08 8.25 12.39
CA GLU A 10 10.55 7.43 13.48
C GLU A 10 9.14 7.83 13.95
N SER A 11 8.64 9.03 13.62
CA SER A 11 7.30 9.49 13.99
C SER A 11 6.19 9.15 12.97
N HIS A 12 6.55 8.64 11.79
CA HIS A 12 5.56 8.38 10.75
C HIS A 12 4.88 7.02 10.94
N HIS A 13 3.79 7.00 11.70
CA HIS A 13 2.92 5.83 11.86
C HIS A 13 2.17 5.44 10.59
N ASN A 14 2.14 6.33 9.59
CA ASN A 14 1.32 6.23 8.37
C ASN A 14 2.08 6.83 7.18
N VAL A 15 2.32 6.03 6.13
CA VAL A 15 2.97 6.46 4.89
C VAL A 15 2.04 6.20 3.72
N VAL A 16 1.67 7.24 2.98
CA VAL A 16 0.91 7.12 1.74
C VAL A 16 1.87 7.21 0.55
N VAL A 17 1.77 6.24 -0.36
CA VAL A 17 2.58 6.18 -1.56
C VAL A 17 1.69 6.35 -2.80
N MET A 18 2.13 7.22 -3.70
CA MET A 18 1.52 7.45 -5.01
C MET A 18 2.58 7.26 -6.09
N LEU A 19 2.15 6.85 -7.29
CA LEU A 19 3.02 6.68 -8.47
C LEU A 19 4.14 5.63 -8.30
N ASP A 20 3.89 4.58 -7.51
CA ASP A 20 4.82 3.47 -7.34
C ASP A 20 4.61 2.42 -8.44
N ALA A 21 5.52 2.39 -9.42
CA ALA A 21 5.46 1.43 -10.51
C ALA A 21 5.89 0.00 -10.11
N HIS A 22 6.57 -0.17 -8.97
CA HIS A 22 7.41 -1.32 -8.67
C HIS A 22 7.05 -2.09 -7.40
N CYS A 23 5.90 -1.82 -6.77
CA CYS A 23 5.49 -2.49 -5.52
C CYS A 23 6.55 -2.36 -4.41
N THR A 24 7.03 -1.14 -4.17
CA THR A 24 8.08 -0.84 -3.19
C THR A 24 7.72 -1.30 -1.77
N PHE A 25 6.42 -1.47 -1.48
CA PHE A 25 5.93 -2.07 -0.23
C PHE A 25 6.52 -3.45 0.07
N GLU A 26 6.92 -4.24 -0.93
CA GLU A 26 7.50 -5.59 -0.74
C GLU A 26 8.75 -5.56 0.15
N ARG A 27 9.52 -4.47 0.13
CA ARG A 27 10.71 -4.28 0.96
C ARG A 27 10.42 -4.19 2.46
N TYR A 28 9.16 -3.99 2.82
CA TYR A 28 8.70 -3.82 4.20
C TYR A 28 7.98 -5.05 4.77
N VAL A 29 7.90 -6.15 4.01
CA VAL A 29 7.48 -7.46 4.53
C VAL A 29 8.38 -7.86 5.70
N GLY A 30 7.78 -8.45 6.73
CA GLY A 30 8.43 -8.85 7.98
C GLY A 30 8.60 -7.72 8.99
N GLN A 31 8.26 -6.47 8.65
CA GLN A 31 8.34 -5.32 9.56
C GLN A 31 7.05 -5.10 10.37
N GLY A 32 6.10 -6.01 10.22
CA GLY A 32 4.86 -5.99 10.96
C GLY A 32 3.94 -4.82 10.61
N LEU A 33 3.91 -4.39 9.36
CA LEU A 33 3.04 -3.31 8.87
C LEU A 33 1.69 -3.83 8.38
N ASP A 34 0.67 -2.99 8.49
CA ASP A 34 -0.58 -3.11 7.75
C ASP A 34 -0.48 -2.32 6.44
N ILE A 35 -1.09 -2.84 5.39
CA ILE A 35 -1.25 -2.14 4.11
C ILE A 35 -2.73 -1.96 3.79
N TYR A 36 -3.06 -0.81 3.21
CA TYR A 36 -4.36 -0.52 2.61
C TYR A 36 -4.08 -0.08 1.18
N TRP A 37 -4.20 -1.02 0.25
CA TRP A 37 -3.90 -0.83 -1.16
C TRP A 37 -5.20 -0.69 -1.96
N GLY A 38 -5.18 0.18 -2.97
CA GLY A 38 -6.26 0.30 -3.92
C GLY A 38 -5.81 0.68 -5.32
N ALA A 39 -6.50 0.14 -6.33
CA ALA A 39 -6.33 0.50 -7.73
C ALA A 39 -7.65 0.98 -8.34
N TYR A 40 -7.55 1.92 -9.29
CA TYR A 40 -8.72 2.50 -9.98
C TYR A 40 -9.79 3.07 -9.04
N LEU A 41 -9.35 3.65 -7.91
CA LEU A 41 -10.23 4.17 -6.88
C LEU A 41 -11.26 5.14 -7.44
N GLY A 42 -12.52 4.97 -7.05
CA GLY A 42 -13.66 5.78 -7.52
C GLY A 42 -14.21 5.41 -8.90
N THR A 43 -13.77 4.30 -9.50
CA THR A 43 -14.30 3.77 -10.78
C THR A 43 -15.03 2.45 -10.58
N ALA A 44 -15.74 1.96 -11.60
CA ALA A 44 -16.40 0.66 -11.55
C ALA A 44 -15.43 -0.53 -11.46
N ASP A 45 -14.14 -0.31 -11.74
CA ASP A 45 -13.10 -1.33 -11.73
C ASP A 45 -12.23 -1.27 -10.47
N GLU A 46 -12.73 -0.62 -9.42
CA GLU A 46 -12.03 -0.48 -8.15
C GLU A 46 -11.60 -1.85 -7.58
N LEU A 47 -10.32 -1.94 -7.20
CA LEU A 47 -9.77 -3.10 -6.51
C LEU A 47 -9.24 -2.64 -5.16
N LEU A 48 -9.61 -3.34 -4.09
CA LEU A 48 -9.19 -3.04 -2.72
C LEU A 48 -8.59 -4.26 -2.06
N VAL A 49 -7.46 -4.07 -1.38
CA VAL A 49 -6.85 -5.08 -0.52
C VAL A 49 -6.35 -4.39 0.75
N ALA A 50 -6.70 -4.94 1.91
CA ALA A 50 -6.18 -4.48 3.19
C ALA A 50 -5.86 -5.66 4.10
N GLY A 51 -4.81 -5.54 4.90
CA GLY A 51 -4.40 -6.57 5.84
C GLY A 51 -2.94 -6.42 6.28
N ARG A 52 -2.44 -7.43 6.99
CA ARG A 52 -1.01 -7.54 7.29
C ARG A 52 -0.26 -7.61 5.99
N LEU A 53 0.74 -6.77 5.82
CA LEU A 53 1.55 -6.75 4.60
C LEU A 53 2.12 -8.14 4.28
N ASP A 54 2.51 -8.88 5.31
CA ASP A 54 3.06 -10.24 5.21
C ASP A 54 2.05 -11.25 4.65
N GLU A 55 0.75 -11.00 4.83
CA GLU A 55 -0.33 -11.89 4.39
C GLU A 55 -0.83 -11.52 2.99
N VAL A 56 -0.87 -10.22 2.67
CA VAL A 56 -1.54 -9.73 1.45
C VAL A 56 -0.60 -9.25 0.33
N CYS A 57 0.72 -9.23 0.56
CA CYS A 57 1.71 -8.75 -0.42
C CYS A 57 1.59 -9.47 -1.78
N GLU A 58 1.58 -10.80 -1.78
CA GLU A 58 1.50 -11.58 -3.03
C GLU A 58 0.13 -11.43 -3.71
N GLN A 59 -0.95 -11.32 -2.94
CA GLN A 59 -2.29 -11.04 -3.49
C GLN A 59 -2.31 -9.70 -4.25
N ILE A 60 -1.72 -8.65 -3.68
CA ILE A 60 -1.64 -7.34 -4.32
C ILE A 60 -0.82 -7.43 -5.62
N LYS A 61 0.35 -8.09 -5.61
CA LYS A 61 1.20 -8.28 -6.79
C LYS A 61 0.46 -9.01 -7.91
N GLN A 62 -0.30 -10.05 -7.56
CA GLN A 62 -1.11 -10.80 -8.52
C GLN A 62 -2.20 -9.91 -9.13
N LEU A 63 -3.03 -9.26 -8.31
CA LEU A 63 -4.11 -8.39 -8.78
C LEU A 63 -3.58 -7.27 -9.68
N ARG A 64 -2.44 -6.68 -9.31
CA ARG A 64 -1.79 -5.64 -10.09
C ARG A 64 -1.35 -6.13 -11.47
N THR A 65 -0.76 -7.32 -11.52
CA THR A 65 -0.32 -7.97 -12.77
C THR A 65 -1.51 -8.30 -13.67
N GLU A 66 -2.56 -8.89 -13.11
CA GLU A 66 -3.77 -9.23 -13.86
C GLU A 66 -4.48 -7.99 -14.38
N ALA A 67 -4.64 -6.95 -13.56
CA ALA A 67 -5.28 -5.71 -13.97
C ALA A 67 -4.50 -5.00 -15.08
N ARG A 68 -3.16 -4.94 -14.97
CA ARG A 68 -2.31 -4.38 -16.02
C ARG A 68 -2.41 -5.20 -17.31
N SER A 69 -2.46 -6.52 -17.22
CA SER A 69 -2.63 -7.40 -18.39
C SER A 69 -3.97 -7.16 -19.10
N ARG A 70 -5.07 -7.04 -18.34
CA ARG A 70 -6.41 -6.79 -18.91
C ARG A 70 -6.58 -5.41 -19.52
N LYS A 71 -5.97 -4.37 -18.92
CA LYS A 71 -6.24 -2.96 -19.27
C LYS A 71 -5.10 -2.24 -19.99
N GLY A 72 -3.91 -2.82 -20.01
CA GLY A 72 -2.68 -2.21 -20.55
C GLY A 72 -2.01 -1.18 -19.63
N TRP A 73 -2.71 -0.72 -18.59
CA TRP A 73 -2.19 0.23 -17.60
C TRP A 73 -2.73 -0.12 -16.21
N ILE A 74 -2.08 0.41 -15.18
CA ILE A 74 -2.59 0.38 -13.80
C ILE A 74 -2.12 1.63 -13.07
N MET A 75 -3.01 2.19 -12.27
CA MET A 75 -2.69 3.22 -11.29
C MET A 75 -3.22 2.76 -9.94
N ASP A 76 -2.29 2.60 -9.00
CA ASP A 76 -2.55 2.20 -7.64
C ASP A 76 -1.92 3.16 -6.63
N THR A 77 -2.44 3.10 -5.41
CA THR A 77 -1.93 3.84 -4.27
C THR A 77 -2.11 2.98 -3.02
N TYR A 78 -1.29 3.22 -2.00
CA TYR A 78 -1.42 2.49 -0.76
C TYR A 78 -1.00 3.32 0.45
N LEU A 79 -1.57 2.95 1.59
CA LEU A 79 -1.13 3.38 2.91
C LEU A 79 -0.41 2.21 3.58
N LEU A 80 0.82 2.42 4.05
CA LEU A 80 1.49 1.57 5.02
C LEU A 80 1.30 2.16 6.42
N ARG A 81 0.92 1.32 7.37
CA ARG A 81 0.64 1.72 8.75
C ARG A 81 1.30 0.76 9.73
N LYS A 82 1.93 1.28 10.78
CA LYS A 82 2.27 0.44 11.93
C LYS A 82 0.98 0.15 12.71
N PRO A 83 0.63 -1.13 12.98
CA PRO A 83 -0.52 -1.44 13.80
C PRO A 83 -0.37 -0.78 15.16
N VAL A 84 -1.44 -0.14 15.63
CA VAL A 84 -1.47 0.38 17.00
C VAL A 84 -1.56 -0.85 17.90
N GLN A 85 -0.52 -1.12 18.70
CA GLN A 85 -0.67 -2.08 19.79
C GLN A 85 -1.79 -1.55 20.69
N ALA A 86 -2.89 -2.29 20.78
CA ALA A 86 -3.88 -2.02 21.79
C ALA A 86 -3.20 -2.24 23.15
N SER A 87 -3.00 -1.17 23.90
CA SER A 87 -2.68 -1.28 25.32
C SER A 87 -3.93 -1.84 26.00
N GLY A 88 -3.93 -3.14 26.33
CA GLY A 88 -5.01 -3.79 27.07
C GLY A 88 -5.07 -5.28 26.83
#